data_AF-A0A935MSD5-F1
#
_entry.id   AF-A0A935MSD5-F1
#
_cell.length_a   1.000
_cell.length_b   1.000
_cell.length_c   1.000
_cell.angle_alpha   90.00
_cell.angle_beta   90.00
_cell.angle_gamma   90.00
#
_symmetry.space_group_name_H-M   'P 1'
#
loop_
_entity.id
_entity.type
_entity.pdbx_description
1 polymer ?
#
loop_
_entity_poly.entity_id
_entity_poly.type
_entity_poly.pdbx_seq_one_letter_code
_entity_poly.pdbx_strand_id
1 'polypeptide(L)'
;MQDTGIIMQAKRGQAVSIESAELDVEHAAISAHLIRNWKMPNDVAAAVAVHHTPREAEKLGGDICAIACLLAAGRRLRDGETEAWQGWAEPVEKTLNIGNDELAEILANVESAES
;
A
#
# COMPACT_ATOMS: atom_id res chain seq x y z
N MET A 1 -13.62 35.22 -26.17
CA MET A 1 -12.78 34.19 -25.51
C MET A 1 -13.74 33.16 -24.96
N GLN A 2 -13.90 32.04 -25.66
CA GLN A 2 -14.77 30.95 -25.21
C GLN A 2 -13.94 30.03 -24.34
N ASP A 3 -14.42 29.86 -23.11
CA ASP A 3 -13.88 29.01 -22.08
C ASP A 3 -14.04 27.55 -22.54
N THR A 4 -12.95 26.93 -22.99
CA THR A 4 -12.90 25.51 -23.36
C THR A 4 -12.94 24.68 -22.09
N GLY A 5 -14.13 24.60 -21.48
CA GLY A 5 -14.45 23.71 -20.38
C GLY A 5 -14.33 22.25 -20.82
N ILE A 6 -13.11 21.73 -20.81
CA ILE A 6 -12.84 20.30 -20.86
C ILE A 6 -12.84 19.82 -19.41
N ILE A 7 -14.03 19.61 -18.87
CA ILE A 7 -14.20 18.76 -17.68
C ILE A 7 -14.04 17.33 -18.19
N MET A 8 -12.88 16.72 -17.93
CA MET A 8 -12.65 15.31 -18.25
C MET A 8 -13.73 14.47 -17.57
N GLN A 9 -14.51 13.75 -18.38
CA GLN A 9 -15.50 12.81 -17.88
C GLN A 9 -14.79 11.71 -17.08
N ALA A 10 -14.94 11.74 -15.76
CA ALA A 10 -14.73 10.56 -14.94
C ALA A 10 -15.55 9.41 -15.55
N LYS A 11 -14.88 8.33 -15.96
CA LYS A 11 -15.54 7.12 -16.45
C LYS A 11 -16.52 6.65 -15.39
N ARG A 12 -17.82 6.73 -15.69
CA ARG A 12 -18.91 6.26 -14.83
C ARG A 12 -18.62 4.82 -14.36
N GLY A 13 -18.46 4.64 -13.05
CA GLY A 13 -18.46 3.33 -12.39
C GLY A 13 -17.13 2.87 -11.81
N GLN A 14 -16.03 3.62 -11.95
CA GLN A 14 -14.77 3.28 -11.30
C GLN A 14 -14.61 4.11 -10.02
N ALA A 15 -14.38 3.45 -8.89
CA ALA A 15 -13.98 4.15 -7.67
C ALA A 15 -12.64 4.83 -7.93
N VAL A 16 -12.64 6.17 -7.97
CA VAL A 16 -11.42 6.98 -8.09
C VAL A 16 -11.07 7.43 -6.68
N SER A 17 -9.81 7.27 -6.27
CA SER A 17 -9.35 7.85 -5.00
C SER A 17 -9.54 9.37 -5.04
N ILE A 18 -9.77 10.00 -3.88
CA ILE A 18 -9.87 11.48 -3.81
C ILE A 18 -8.61 12.12 -4.42
N GLU A 19 -7.46 11.48 -4.26
CA GLU A 19 -6.18 11.97 -4.77
C GLU A 19 -6.13 11.98 -6.30
N SER A 20 -6.57 10.90 -6.94
CA SER A 20 -6.70 10.88 -8.41
C SER A 20 -7.80 11.83 -8.91
N ALA A 21 -8.85 12.05 -8.12
CA ALA A 21 -9.93 12.96 -8.50
C ALA A 21 -9.53 14.45 -8.40
N GLU A 22 -8.69 14.80 -7.43
CA GLU A 22 -8.37 16.20 -7.08
C GLU A 22 -6.96 16.63 -7.52
N LEU A 23 -6.01 15.69 -7.61
CA LEU A 23 -4.59 15.97 -7.85
C LEU A 23 -4.01 15.25 -9.08
N ASP A 24 -4.81 14.41 -9.76
CA ASP A 24 -4.40 13.55 -10.89
C ASP A 24 -3.13 12.72 -10.59
N VAL A 25 -2.87 12.45 -9.32
CA VAL A 25 -1.71 11.67 -8.86
C VAL A 25 -2.00 10.98 -7.53
N GLU A 26 -1.65 9.70 -7.41
CA GLU A 26 -1.83 8.91 -6.18
C GLU A 26 -0.74 9.23 -5.14
N HIS A 27 -1.07 9.22 -3.84
CA HIS A 27 -0.12 9.50 -2.77
C HIS A 27 1.06 8.53 -2.75
N ALA A 28 0.88 7.30 -3.21
CA ALA A 28 1.96 6.33 -3.35
C ALA A 28 3.06 6.85 -4.28
N ALA A 29 2.68 7.49 -5.40
CA ALA A 29 3.63 8.07 -6.36
C ALA A 29 4.33 9.31 -5.79
N ILE A 30 3.58 10.21 -5.14
CA ILE A 30 4.17 11.38 -4.45
C ILE A 30 5.16 10.92 -3.37
N SER A 31 4.73 9.99 -2.51
CA SER A 31 5.55 9.48 -1.41
C SER A 31 6.83 8.84 -1.92
N ALA A 32 6.74 8.02 -2.97
CA ALA A 32 7.89 7.41 -3.62
C ALA A 32 8.84 8.45 -4.23
N HIS A 33 8.34 9.57 -4.75
CA HIS A 33 9.18 10.67 -5.21
C HIS A 33 9.89 11.37 -4.05
N LEU A 34 9.17 11.68 -2.98
CA LEU A 34 9.71 12.36 -1.79
C LEU A 34 10.82 11.56 -1.12
N ILE A 35 10.59 10.27 -0.86
CA ILE A 35 11.59 9.44 -0.16
C ILE A 35 12.85 9.18 -1.00
N ARG A 36 12.75 9.14 -2.34
CA ARG A 36 13.94 9.16 -3.22
C ARG A 36 14.72 10.46 -3.07
N ASN A 37 14.02 11.60 -3.01
CA ASN A 37 14.66 12.90 -2.82
C ASN A 37 15.35 12.99 -1.45
N TRP A 38 14.82 12.31 -0.43
CA TRP A 38 15.44 12.15 0.89
C TRP A 38 16.52 11.06 0.96
N LYS A 39 16.93 10.50 -0.18
CA LYS A 39 18.03 9.52 -0.29
C LYS A 39 17.76 8.19 0.42
N MET A 40 16.50 7.81 0.58
CA MET A 40 16.17 6.44 0.96
C MET A 40 16.60 5.45 -0.14
N PRO A 41 16.87 4.18 0.21
CA PRO A 41 17.20 3.15 -0.78
C PRO A 41 16.12 3.03 -1.87
N ASN A 42 16.55 2.74 -3.10
CA ASN A 42 15.65 2.65 -4.25
C ASN A 42 14.54 1.61 -4.05
N ASP A 43 14.84 0.49 -3.39
CA ASP A 43 13.88 -0.57 -3.14
C ASP A 43 12.80 -0.16 -2.15
N VAL A 44 13.15 0.65 -1.14
CA VAL A 44 12.17 1.27 -0.23
C VAL A 44 11.24 2.19 -1.02
N ALA A 45 11.81 3.01 -1.92
CA ALA A 45 11.01 3.89 -2.74
C ALA A 45 10.09 3.16 -3.73
N ALA A 46 10.58 2.07 -4.32
CA ALA A 46 9.81 1.23 -5.19
C ALA A 46 8.68 0.51 -4.44
N ALA A 47 8.95 -0.02 -3.24
CA ALA A 47 7.96 -0.67 -2.40
C ALA A 47 6.84 0.29 -1.99
N VAL A 48 7.18 1.52 -1.62
CA VAL A 48 6.19 2.58 -1.33
C VAL A 48 5.40 2.96 -2.59
N ALA A 49 5.95 2.88 -3.79
CA ALA A 49 5.17 3.16 -5.00
C ALA A 49 4.07 2.12 -5.26
N VAL A 50 4.23 0.88 -4.78
CA VAL A 50 3.33 -0.25 -5.06
C VAL A 50 2.63 -0.79 -3.82
N HIS A 51 2.67 -0.09 -2.69
CA HIS A 51 2.18 -0.62 -1.42
C HIS A 51 0.66 -0.84 -1.34
N HIS A 52 -0.11 -0.34 -2.32
CA HIS A 52 -1.54 -0.63 -2.49
C HIS A 52 -1.83 -1.68 -3.58
N THR A 53 -0.81 -2.16 -4.29
CA THR A 53 -0.94 -3.01 -5.47
C THR A 53 -0.16 -4.32 -5.33
N PRO A 54 -0.72 -5.34 -4.62
CA PRO A 54 -0.02 -6.59 -4.31
C PRO A 54 0.58 -7.27 -5.54
N ARG A 55 -0.17 -7.34 -6.64
CA ARG A 55 0.29 -7.95 -7.89
C ARG A 55 1.51 -7.27 -8.51
N GLU A 56 1.58 -5.94 -8.43
CA GLU A 56 2.75 -5.21 -8.95
C GLU A 56 3.95 -5.38 -8.01
N ALA A 57 3.73 -5.43 -6.70
CA ALA A 57 4.80 -5.75 -5.75
C ALA A 57 5.38 -7.15 -5.98
N GLU A 58 4.54 -8.18 -6.14
CA GLU A 58 4.97 -9.54 -6.47
C GLU A 58 5.75 -9.61 -7.79
N LYS A 59 5.30 -8.88 -8.81
CA LYS A 59 5.98 -8.81 -10.12
C LYS A 59 7.36 -8.17 -10.01
N LEU A 60 7.54 -7.17 -9.16
CA LEU A 60 8.84 -6.55 -8.90
C LEU A 60 9.76 -7.47 -8.09
N GLY A 61 9.20 -8.29 -7.19
CA GLY A 61 9.92 -9.34 -6.47
C GLY A 61 10.99 -8.83 -5.49
N GLY A 62 11.78 -9.77 -4.97
CA GLY A 62 12.92 -9.49 -4.09
C GLY A 62 12.59 -8.60 -2.90
N ASP A 63 13.53 -7.71 -2.55
CA ASP A 63 13.40 -6.80 -1.41
C ASP A 63 12.22 -5.84 -1.56
N ILE A 64 11.87 -5.45 -2.79
CA ILE A 64 10.72 -4.56 -3.05
C ILE A 64 9.42 -5.24 -2.60
N CYS A 65 9.22 -6.50 -3.00
CA CYS A 65 8.06 -7.29 -2.61
C CYS A 65 8.03 -7.52 -1.09
N ALA A 66 9.17 -7.89 -0.50
CA ALA A 66 9.28 -8.12 0.94
C ALA A 66 8.94 -6.86 1.76
N ILE A 67 9.48 -5.70 1.38
CA ILE A 67 9.18 -4.42 2.04
C ILE A 67 7.70 -4.04 1.87
N ALA A 68 7.11 -4.24 0.68
CA ALA A 68 5.70 -3.97 0.46
C ALA A 68 4.80 -4.89 1.31
N CYS A 69 5.18 -6.17 1.45
CA CYS A 69 4.51 -7.12 2.35
C CYS A 69 4.63 -6.70 3.82
N LEU A 70 5.79 -6.22 4.26
CA LEU A 70 5.97 -5.69 5.62
C LEU A 70 5.08 -4.48 5.88
N LEU A 71 4.96 -3.56 4.91
CA LEU A 71 4.05 -2.42 4.99
C LEU A 71 2.58 -2.88 5.08
N ALA A 72 2.19 -3.93 4.35
CA ALA A 72 0.85 -4.49 4.41
C ALA A 72 0.56 -5.16 5.76
N ALA A 73 1.47 -5.97 6.28
CA ALA A 73 1.37 -6.57 7.61
C ALA A 73 1.27 -5.50 8.71
N GLY A 74 2.10 -4.46 8.65
CA GLY A 74 2.03 -3.33 9.58
C GLY A 74 0.69 -2.60 9.54
N ARG A 75 0.11 -2.38 8.35
CA ARG A 75 -1.26 -1.85 8.23
C ARG A 75 -2.30 -2.80 8.82
N ARG A 76 -2.18 -4.11 8.61
CA ARG A 76 -3.09 -5.11 9.20
C ARG A 76 -3.03 -5.14 10.72
N LEU A 77 -1.86 -4.93 11.30
CA LEU A 77 -1.70 -4.80 12.75
C LEU A 77 -2.34 -3.50 13.27
N ARG A 78 -2.15 -2.38 12.57
CA ARG A 78 -2.70 -1.08 12.98
C ARG A 78 -4.23 -0.98 12.83
N ASP A 79 -4.75 -1.42 11.69
CA ASP A 79 -6.12 -1.15 11.25
C ASP A 79 -7.07 -2.34 11.47
N GLY A 80 -6.55 -3.50 11.86
CA GLY A 80 -7.31 -4.74 11.88
C GLY A 80 -7.59 -5.29 10.47
N GLU A 81 -8.55 -6.20 10.36
CA GLU A 81 -8.90 -6.82 9.09
C GLU A 81 -9.68 -5.88 8.18
N THR A 82 -9.19 -5.66 6.95
CA THR A 82 -9.76 -4.74 5.96
C THR A 82 -9.90 -5.41 4.60
N GLU A 83 -10.72 -4.86 3.70
CA GLU A 83 -10.81 -5.36 2.32
C GLU A 83 -9.45 -5.36 1.60
N ALA A 84 -8.63 -4.32 1.86
CA ALA A 84 -7.29 -4.24 1.30
C ALA A 84 -6.41 -5.42 1.75
N TRP A 85 -6.58 -5.91 3.00
CA TRP A 85 -5.82 -7.05 3.51
C TRP A 85 -6.05 -8.34 2.72
N GLN A 86 -7.26 -8.56 2.21
CA GLN A 86 -7.58 -9.79 1.48
C GLN A 86 -6.69 -9.99 0.24
N GLY A 87 -6.29 -8.89 -0.42
CA GLY A 87 -5.36 -8.92 -1.54
C GLY A 87 -3.89 -9.11 -1.16
N TRP A 88 -3.55 -8.93 0.12
CA TRP A 88 -2.18 -8.97 0.65
C TRP A 88 -1.88 -10.23 1.48
N ALA A 89 -2.89 -10.92 2.02
CA ALA A 89 -2.70 -12.07 2.90
C ALA A 89 -1.81 -13.16 2.27
N GLU A 90 -2.16 -13.64 1.06
CA GLU A 90 -1.35 -14.66 0.37
C GLU A 90 0.06 -14.16 0.01
N PRO A 91 0.26 -12.97 -0.60
CA PRO A 91 1.60 -12.42 -0.83
C PRO A 91 2.47 -12.31 0.43
N VAL A 92 1.88 -11.88 1.55
CA VAL A 92 2.59 -11.74 2.83
C VAL A 92 3.00 -13.10 3.38
N GLU A 93 2.10 -14.06 3.41
CA GLU A 93 2.40 -15.42 3.88
C GLU A 93 3.48 -16.07 3.01
N LYS A 94 3.34 -15.99 1.68
CA LYS A 94 4.31 -16.55 0.74
C LYS A 94 5.69 -15.90 0.82
N THR A 95 5.76 -14.59 1.05
CA THR A 95 7.02 -13.82 0.97
C THR A 95 7.73 -13.76 2.31
N LEU A 96 6.99 -13.63 3.40
CA LEU A 96 7.53 -13.41 4.75
C LEU A 96 7.32 -14.60 5.69
N ASN A 97 6.53 -15.60 5.30
CA ASN A 97 6.10 -16.70 6.16
C ASN A 97 5.43 -16.19 7.44
N ILE A 98 4.55 -15.19 7.26
CA ILE A 98 3.72 -14.60 8.32
C ILE A 98 2.26 -14.78 7.90
N GLY A 99 1.51 -15.61 8.61
CA GLY A 99 0.10 -15.86 8.39
C GLY A 99 -0.81 -14.99 9.28
N ASN A 100 -2.12 -15.19 9.15
CA ASN A 100 -3.11 -14.50 9.98
C ASN A 100 -2.99 -14.87 11.47
N ASP A 101 -2.60 -16.12 11.77
CA ASP A 101 -2.46 -16.61 13.14
C ASP A 101 -1.28 -15.93 13.84
N GLU A 102 -0.12 -15.79 13.18
CA GLU A 102 1.02 -15.04 13.73
C GLU A 102 0.67 -13.57 13.95
N LEU A 103 -0.06 -12.93 13.03
CA LEU A 103 -0.49 -11.54 13.20
C LEU A 103 -1.48 -11.37 14.35
N ALA A 104 -2.39 -12.33 14.54
CA ALA A 104 -3.32 -12.34 15.67
C ALA A 104 -2.59 -12.51 17.01
N GLU A 105 -1.57 -13.37 17.05
CA GLU A 105 -0.72 -13.55 18.24
C GLU A 105 0.05 -12.27 18.59
N ILE A 106 0.62 -11.58 17.59
CA ILE A 106 1.31 -10.30 17.80
C ILE A 106 0.35 -9.28 18.43
N LEU A 107 -0.89 -9.18 17.94
CA LEU A 107 -1.88 -8.25 18.50
C LEU A 107 -2.23 -8.58 19.95
N ALA A 108 -2.49 -9.85 20.26
CA ALA A 108 -2.81 -10.30 21.62
C ALA A 108 -1.66 -10.03 22.62
N ASN A 109 -0.41 -10.18 22.17
CA ASN A 109 0.77 -9.92 22.99
C ASN A 109 0.96 -8.42 23.29
N VAL A 110 0.61 -7.54 22.35
CA VAL A 110 0.67 -6.08 22.57
C VAL A 110 -0.39 -5.66 23.59
N GLU A 111 -1.63 -6.15 23.46
CA GLU A 111 -2.71 -5.86 24.42
C GLU A 111 -2.36 -6.31 25.84
N SER A 112 -1.71 -7.48 25.98
CA SER A 112 -1.30 -8.04 27.27
C SER A 112 -0.11 -7.30 27.91
N ALA A 113 0.67 -6.53 27.14
CA ALA A 113 1.79 -5.74 27.64
C ALA A 113 1.37 -4.36 28.15
N GLU A 114 0.20 -3.87 27.73
CA GLU A 114 -0.35 -2.57 28.13
C GLU A 114 -1.33 -2.65 29.32
N SER A 115 -1.66 -3.87 29.77
CA SER A 115 -2.54 -4.18 30.93
C SER A 115 -1.77 -4.40 32.23
#